data_AF-S2E9I0-F1
#
_entry.id   AF-S2E9I0-F1
#
_cell.length_a   1.000
_cell.length_b   1.000
_cell.length_c   1.000
_cell.angle_alpha   90.00
_cell.angle_beta   90.00
_cell.angle_gamma   90.00
#
_symmetry.space_group_name_H-M   'P 1'
#
loop_
_entity.id
_entity.type
_entity.pdbx_description
1 polymer ?
#
loop_
_entity_poly.entity_id
_entity_poly.type
_entity_poly.pdbx_seq_one_letter_code
_entity_poly.pdbx_strand_id
1 'polypeptide(L)'
;MAQNGNGLLEYIPGSHVLLTQKNSSVPLEGFSENIRGSIQEYAEDSKSEVEKGNNFLQWVLTRVFEATEDDAADAIVDGANDLGIDAYLPVDFSDNTIRLFQSKYGTSHSFEAIAKFKEDAKRLLGKDISKMRPELAQLVTKIKEKNLKIKCCYVTDQKVDYQDDLIEIIDIEKIV
;
A
#
# COMPACT_ATOMS: atom_id res chain seq x y z
N MET A 1 -21.09 -35.31 4.27
CA MET A 1 -21.61 -34.80 5.56
C MET A 1 -20.52 -33.94 6.16
N ALA A 2 -20.73 -32.63 6.23
CA ALA A 2 -19.76 -31.66 6.74
C ALA A 2 -19.79 -31.69 8.29
N GLN A 3 -18.65 -31.90 8.93
CA GLN A 3 -18.49 -31.61 10.35
C GLN A 3 -17.63 -30.35 10.49
N ASN A 4 -18.29 -29.23 10.78
CA ASN A 4 -17.65 -27.99 11.15
C ASN A 4 -17.06 -28.12 12.55
N GLY A 5 -15.75 -27.94 12.65
CA GLY A 5 -14.98 -28.02 13.89
C GLY A 5 -15.07 -26.76 14.73
N ASN A 6 -16.19 -26.55 15.42
CA ASN A 6 -16.27 -25.59 16.53
C ASN A 6 -16.19 -26.36 17.87
N GLY A 7 -15.02 -26.93 18.13
CA GLY A 7 -14.76 -27.69 19.35
C GLY A 7 -14.64 -26.80 20.59
N LEU A 8 -15.23 -27.26 21.71
CA LEU A 8 -15.10 -26.83 23.12
C LEU A 8 -15.36 -25.37 23.49
N LEU A 9 -15.09 -24.40 22.61
CA LEU A 9 -15.29 -22.98 22.86
C LEU A 9 -16.76 -22.63 23.11
N GLU A 10 -17.71 -23.35 22.52
CA GLU A 10 -19.15 -23.11 22.68
C GLU A 10 -19.66 -23.32 24.12
N TYR A 11 -18.89 -24.04 24.95
CA TYR A 11 -19.28 -24.40 26.32
C TYR A 11 -18.69 -23.49 27.39
N ILE A 12 -17.89 -22.48 27.00
CA ILE A 12 -17.27 -21.54 27.94
C ILE A 12 -18.19 -20.31 28.09
N PRO A 13 -18.73 -20.02 29.29
CA PRO A 13 -19.51 -18.81 29.51
C PRO A 13 -18.69 -17.56 29.17
N GLY A 14 -19.14 -16.77 28.17
CA GLY A 14 -18.43 -15.58 27.66
C GLY A 14 -17.67 -15.78 26.34
N SER A 15 -17.47 -17.01 25.88
CA SER A 15 -16.81 -17.28 24.58
C SER A 15 -17.65 -16.90 23.37
N HIS A 16 -18.96 -16.73 23.55
CA HIS A 16 -19.83 -16.27 22.47
C HIS A 16 -19.34 -14.95 21.88
N VAL A 17 -18.83 -14.02 22.68
CA VAL A 17 -18.25 -12.75 22.19
C VAL A 17 -17.06 -13.00 21.26
N LEU A 18 -16.18 -13.94 21.62
CA LEU A 18 -15.00 -14.32 20.83
C LEU A 18 -15.38 -15.07 19.55
N LEU A 19 -16.42 -15.92 19.60
CA LEU A 19 -16.95 -16.63 18.44
C LEU A 19 -17.68 -15.69 17.47
N THR A 20 -18.36 -14.66 17.98
CA THR A 20 -18.99 -13.61 17.18
C THR A 20 -17.93 -12.75 16.49
N GLN A 21 -16.84 -12.37 17.20
CA GLN A 21 -15.71 -11.63 16.61
C GLN A 21 -15.00 -12.41 15.50
N LYS A 22 -14.88 -13.73 15.64
CA LYS A 22 -14.24 -14.58 14.62
C LYS A 22 -15.08 -14.71 13.33
N ASN A 23 -16.39 -14.42 13.40
CA ASN A 23 -17.34 -14.52 12.29
C ASN A 23 -17.81 -13.16 11.75
N SER A 24 -17.46 -12.04 12.39
CA SER A 24 -17.78 -10.71 11.91
C SER A 24 -16.70 -10.24 10.94
N SER A 25 -16.95 -10.36 9.64
CA SER A 25 -16.19 -9.69 8.57
C SER A 25 -16.46 -8.18 8.49
N VAL A 26 -17.04 -7.61 9.54
CA VAL A 26 -17.46 -6.21 9.60
C VAL A 26 -16.55 -5.54 10.63
N PRO A 27 -15.82 -4.47 10.26
CA PRO A 27 -15.05 -3.68 11.20
C PRO A 27 -15.91 -3.28 12.39
N LEU A 28 -15.32 -3.17 13.58
CA LEU A 28 -16.01 -2.65 14.77
C LEU A 28 -16.73 -1.34 14.41
N GLU A 29 -17.96 -1.15 14.90
CA GLU A 29 -18.76 0.04 14.62
C GLU A 29 -17.94 1.31 14.96
N GLY A 30 -17.78 2.21 13.98
CA GLY A 30 -16.96 3.42 14.09
C GLY A 30 -15.46 3.23 13.82
N PHE A 31 -14.94 2.01 13.63
CA PHE A 31 -13.53 1.78 13.28
C PHE A 31 -13.19 2.40 11.92
N SER A 32 -13.97 2.12 10.89
CA SER A 32 -13.73 2.65 9.55
C SER A 32 -13.85 4.18 9.51
N GLU A 33 -14.71 4.77 10.35
CA GLU A 33 -14.81 6.22 10.51
C GLU A 33 -13.58 6.79 11.23
N ASN A 34 -13.08 6.10 12.26
CA ASN A 34 -11.86 6.49 12.98
C ASN A 34 -10.63 6.46 12.06
N ILE A 35 -10.47 5.41 11.25
CA ILE A 35 -9.38 5.30 10.29
C ILE A 35 -9.45 6.42 9.24
N ARG A 36 -10.64 6.67 8.68
CA ARG A 36 -10.85 7.80 7.75
C ARG A 36 -10.50 9.14 8.39
N GLY A 37 -10.94 9.36 9.63
CA GLY A 37 -10.62 10.56 10.40
C GLY A 37 -9.11 10.70 10.65
N SER A 38 -8.42 9.61 11.00
CA SER A 38 -6.96 9.62 11.21
C SER A 38 -6.19 9.94 9.93
N ILE A 39 -6.61 9.38 8.79
CA ILE A 39 -6.02 9.70 7.48
C ILE A 39 -6.18 11.18 7.17
N GLN A 40 -7.41 11.70 7.34
CA GLN A 40 -7.71 13.12 7.08
C GLN A 40 -6.91 14.03 8.01
N GLU A 41 -6.86 13.76 9.31
CA GLU A 41 -6.09 14.55 10.26
C GLU A 41 -4.60 14.58 9.91
N TYR A 42 -4.02 13.43 9.52
CA TYR A 42 -2.61 13.33 9.18
C TYR A 42 -2.28 13.98 7.83
N ALA A 43 -3.14 13.81 6.83
CA ALA A 43 -2.91 14.36 5.50
C ALA A 43 -3.22 15.87 5.45
N GLU A 44 -4.31 16.34 6.07
CA GLU A 44 -4.79 17.73 5.98
C GLU A 44 -4.06 18.72 6.90
N ASP A 45 -3.10 18.26 7.71
CA ASP A 45 -2.23 19.16 8.48
C ASP A 45 -1.40 20.11 7.58
N SER A 46 -1.26 19.76 6.28
CA SER A 46 -0.64 20.63 5.27
C SER A 46 -1.65 21.39 4.39
N LYS A 47 -1.23 22.59 3.95
CA LYS A 47 -1.95 23.42 2.97
C LYS A 47 -1.61 23.11 1.51
N SER A 48 -0.54 22.36 1.24
CA SER A 48 -0.08 22.04 -0.12
C SER A 48 -0.60 20.68 -0.56
N GLU A 49 -1.24 20.59 -1.71
CA GLU A 49 -1.74 19.31 -2.26
C GLU A 49 -0.62 18.27 -2.44
N VAL A 50 0.61 18.70 -2.72
CA VAL A 50 1.78 17.82 -2.83
C VAL A 50 2.16 17.24 -1.47
N GLU A 51 2.17 18.06 -0.43
CA GLU A 51 2.50 17.62 0.93
C GLU A 51 1.39 16.74 1.50
N LYS A 52 0.12 17.04 1.22
CA LYS A 52 -1.02 16.18 1.60
C LYS A 52 -0.88 14.78 0.99
N GLY A 53 -0.48 14.69 -0.28
CA GLY A 53 -0.22 13.41 -0.96
C GLY A 53 0.92 12.62 -0.29
N ASN A 54 2.03 13.30 0.02
CA ASN A 54 3.16 12.68 0.71
C ASN A 54 2.81 12.23 2.14
N ASN A 55 2.09 13.04 2.92
CA ASN A 55 1.61 12.67 4.24
C ASN A 55 0.67 11.46 4.19
N PHE A 56 -0.25 11.42 3.21
CA PHE A 56 -1.11 10.26 3.01
C PHE A 56 -0.30 8.99 2.72
N LEU A 57 0.68 9.07 1.82
CA LEU A 57 1.54 7.94 1.51
C LEU A 57 2.33 7.49 2.75
N GLN A 58 2.91 8.42 3.51
CA GLN A 58 3.62 8.10 4.76
C GLN A 58 2.70 7.43 5.78
N TRP A 59 1.46 7.91 5.95
CA TRP A 59 0.47 7.27 6.82
C TRP A 59 0.20 5.83 6.37
N VAL A 60 0.03 5.58 5.07
CA VAL A 60 -0.19 4.23 4.55
C VAL A 60 1.03 3.34 4.77
N LEU A 61 2.24 3.81 4.48
CA LEU A 61 3.46 3.02 4.69
C LEU A 61 3.63 2.64 6.16
N THR A 62 3.34 3.55 7.10
CA THR A 62 3.51 3.31 8.53
C THR A 62 2.37 2.50 9.17
N ARG A 63 1.11 2.74 8.76
CA ARG A 63 -0.07 2.12 9.40
C ARG A 63 -0.56 0.86 8.70
N VAL A 64 -0.40 0.76 7.39
CA VAL A 64 -0.87 -0.40 6.58
C VAL A 64 0.27 -1.36 6.30
N PHE A 65 1.48 -0.85 6.06
CA PHE A 65 2.66 -1.67 5.75
C PHE A 65 3.63 -1.80 6.94
N GLU A 66 3.28 -1.22 8.09
CA GLU A 66 4.05 -1.31 9.34
C GLU A 66 5.52 -0.86 9.21
N ALA A 67 5.82 0.00 8.23
CA ALA A 67 7.14 0.62 8.10
C ALA A 67 7.39 1.55 9.30
N THR A 68 8.64 1.63 9.74
CA THR A 68 9.02 2.66 10.71
C THR A 68 8.89 4.05 10.09
N GLU A 69 8.74 5.10 10.90
CA GLU A 69 8.63 6.47 10.37
C GLU A 69 9.86 6.85 9.53
N ASP A 70 11.06 6.45 9.97
CA ASP A 70 12.32 6.65 9.25
C ASP A 70 12.34 5.88 7.92
N ASP A 71 11.98 4.58 7.93
CA ASP A 71 11.93 3.78 6.71
C ASP A 71 10.89 4.30 5.71
N ALA A 72 9.73 4.76 6.21
CA ALA A 72 8.69 5.34 5.37
C ALA A 72 9.15 6.66 4.73
N ALA A 73 9.87 7.50 5.46
CA ALA A 73 10.44 8.73 4.91
C ALA A 73 11.52 8.45 3.86
N ASP A 74 12.42 7.49 4.13
CA ASP A 74 13.48 7.08 3.20
C ASP A 74 12.95 6.35 1.96
N ALA A 75 11.78 5.71 2.07
CA ALA A 75 11.13 5.00 0.98
C ALA A 75 10.52 5.93 -0.06
N ILE A 76 10.15 7.16 0.32
CA ILE A 76 9.50 8.14 -0.57
C ILE A 76 10.57 8.74 -1.51
N VAL A 77 10.33 8.60 -2.80
CA VAL A 77 11.19 9.09 -3.89
C VAL A 77 10.44 9.97 -4.89
N ASP A 78 9.27 10.48 -4.48
CA ASP A 78 8.40 11.37 -5.23
C ASP A 78 9.20 12.52 -5.89
N GLY A 79 9.11 12.61 -7.23
CA GLY A 79 9.70 13.72 -7.95
C GLY A 79 9.70 13.57 -9.47
N ALA A 80 9.59 14.69 -10.19
CA ALA A 80 9.47 14.73 -11.66
C ALA A 80 10.38 13.74 -12.45
N ASN A 81 9.80 12.97 -13.38
CA ASN A 81 10.46 11.91 -14.16
C ASN A 81 10.77 10.60 -13.38
N ASP A 82 10.03 10.35 -12.30
CA ASP A 82 10.05 9.11 -11.52
C ASP A 82 9.27 7.94 -12.13
N LEU A 83 8.67 8.13 -13.31
CA LEU A 83 7.79 7.14 -13.95
C LEU A 83 6.57 6.79 -13.09
N GLY A 84 6.15 7.70 -12.20
CA GLY A 84 5.00 7.54 -11.32
C GLY A 84 5.24 6.62 -10.12
N ILE A 85 6.51 6.40 -9.74
CA ILE A 85 6.89 5.69 -8.51
C ILE A 85 7.09 6.74 -7.41
N ASP A 86 6.17 6.77 -6.47
CA ASP A 86 6.22 7.73 -5.36
C ASP A 86 7.03 7.18 -4.19
N ALA A 87 7.00 5.86 -3.99
CA ALA A 87 7.80 5.19 -2.96
C ALA A 87 8.19 3.75 -3.31
N TYR A 88 9.14 3.17 -2.60
CA TYR A 88 9.40 1.73 -2.64
C TYR A 88 9.80 1.16 -1.28
N LEU A 89 9.32 -0.04 -0.95
CA LEU A 89 9.71 -0.76 0.26
C LEU A 89 10.16 -2.19 -0.07
N PRO A 90 11.26 -2.67 0.53
CA PRO A 90 11.57 -4.10 0.55
C PRO A 90 10.52 -4.82 1.41
N VAL A 91 9.92 -5.91 0.91
CA VAL A 91 8.85 -6.62 1.64
C VAL A 91 9.39 -7.37 2.84
N ASP A 92 10.52 -8.03 2.64
CA ASP A 92 11.30 -8.72 3.64
C ASP A 92 12.64 -9.08 3.00
N PHE A 93 13.72 -9.08 3.79
CA PHE A 93 15.03 -9.51 3.29
C PHE A 93 15.03 -10.98 2.84
N SER A 94 14.06 -11.79 3.25
CA SER A 94 13.90 -13.20 2.88
C SER A 94 13.22 -13.40 1.52
N ASP A 95 12.26 -12.54 1.17
CA ASP A 95 11.31 -12.84 0.10
C ASP A 95 11.74 -12.30 -1.25
N ASN A 96 12.95 -11.72 -1.31
CA ASN A 96 13.59 -11.22 -2.52
C ASN A 96 12.61 -10.42 -3.39
N THR A 97 11.75 -9.63 -2.74
CA THR A 97 10.63 -8.91 -3.35
C THR A 97 10.67 -7.46 -2.91
N ILE A 98 10.40 -6.57 -3.85
CA ILE A 98 10.28 -5.13 -3.62
C ILE A 98 8.89 -4.67 -4.02
N ARG A 99 8.27 -3.84 -3.18
CA ARG A 99 7.01 -3.16 -3.49
C ARG A 99 7.32 -1.77 -4.02
N LEU A 100 6.76 -1.45 -5.18
CA LEU A 100 6.76 -0.11 -5.75
C LEU A 100 5.38 0.49 -5.52
N PHE A 101 5.33 1.73 -5.04
CA PHE A 101 4.11 2.41 -4.69
C PHE A 101 3.87 3.56 -5.65
N GLN A 102 2.63 3.65 -6.11
CA GLN A 102 2.06 4.88 -6.64
C GLN A 102 0.89 5.26 -5.76
N SER A 103 0.83 6.51 -5.36
CA SER A 103 -0.15 7.07 -4.46
C SER A 103 -0.97 8.15 -5.16
N LYS A 104 -2.26 8.20 -4.82
CA LYS A 104 -3.15 9.27 -5.25
C LYS A 104 -4.10 9.62 -4.12
N TYR A 105 -3.91 10.82 -3.58
CA TYR A 105 -4.74 11.39 -2.53
C TYR A 105 -5.58 12.56 -3.07
N GLY A 106 -6.88 12.59 -2.74
CA GLY A 106 -7.78 13.73 -3.02
C GLY A 106 -8.04 14.03 -4.50
N THR A 107 -7.45 13.27 -5.42
CA THR A 107 -7.58 13.45 -6.87
C THR A 107 -8.11 12.19 -7.53
N SER A 108 -8.81 12.36 -8.66
CA SER A 108 -9.38 11.23 -9.38
C SER A 108 -8.28 10.29 -9.88
N HIS A 109 -8.48 9.00 -9.65
CA HIS A 109 -7.74 7.93 -10.31
C HIS A 109 -8.41 7.56 -11.64
N SER A 110 -7.67 6.91 -12.53
CA SER A 110 -8.26 6.28 -13.72
C SER A 110 -7.65 4.90 -13.93
N PHE A 111 -8.41 4.02 -14.57
CA PHE A 111 -7.91 2.71 -14.99
C PHE A 111 -6.65 2.83 -15.84
N GLU A 112 -6.57 3.87 -16.67
CA GLU A 112 -5.39 4.12 -17.50
C GLU A 112 -4.17 4.49 -16.65
N ALA A 113 -4.34 5.23 -15.55
CA ALA A 113 -3.24 5.57 -14.65
C ALA A 113 -2.67 4.32 -13.98
N ILE A 114 -3.54 3.42 -13.51
CA ILE A 114 -3.15 2.15 -12.88
C ILE A 114 -2.44 1.24 -13.89
N ALA A 115 -2.99 1.10 -15.09
CA ALA A 115 -2.39 0.32 -16.17
C ALA A 115 -1.04 0.89 -16.60
N LYS A 116 -0.94 2.23 -16.72
CA LYS A 116 0.28 2.94 -17.07
C LYS A 116 1.37 2.71 -16.01
N PHE A 117 1.05 2.80 -14.73
CA PHE A 117 2.00 2.54 -13.65
C PHE A 117 2.56 1.13 -13.70
N LYS A 118 1.70 0.13 -13.93
CA LYS A 118 2.14 -1.26 -14.14
C LYS A 118 3.10 -1.40 -15.32
N GLU A 119 2.84 -0.72 -16.43
CA GLU A 119 3.78 -0.69 -17.57
C GLU A 119 5.07 0.03 -17.25
N ASP A 120 4.99 1.17 -16.57
CA ASP A 120 6.12 2.02 -16.22
C ASP A 120 7.05 1.31 -15.22
N ALA A 121 6.51 0.60 -14.23
CA ALA A 121 7.26 -0.27 -13.33
C ALA A 121 8.00 -1.40 -14.07
N LYS A 122 7.39 -1.99 -15.11
CA LYS A 122 8.08 -2.98 -15.97
C LYS A 122 9.17 -2.33 -16.82
N ARG A 123 8.91 -1.14 -17.38
CA ARG A 123 9.86 -0.39 -18.21
C ARG A 123 11.05 0.11 -17.40
N LEU A 124 10.87 0.39 -16.11
CA LEU A 124 11.94 0.80 -15.19
C LEU A 124 13.14 -0.14 -15.26
N LEU A 125 12.92 -1.47 -15.31
CA LEU A 125 14.00 -2.45 -15.38
C LEU A 125 14.79 -2.44 -16.70
N GLY A 126 14.11 -2.09 -17.80
CA GLY A 126 14.70 -2.06 -19.14
C GLY A 126 15.37 -0.73 -19.49
N LYS A 127 15.17 0.31 -18.70
CA LYS A 127 15.66 1.65 -18.98
C LYS A 127 17.12 1.82 -18.49
N ASP A 128 17.86 2.67 -19.19
CA ASP A 128 19.25 2.95 -18.90
C ASP A 128 19.38 3.75 -17.59
N ILE A 129 20.10 3.18 -16.63
CA ILE A 129 20.35 3.72 -15.29
C ILE A 129 21.09 5.07 -15.35
N SER A 130 21.92 5.29 -16.39
CA SER A 130 22.68 6.53 -16.56
C SER A 130 21.82 7.79 -16.77
N LYS A 131 20.56 7.62 -17.17
CA LYS A 131 19.59 8.69 -17.38
C LYS A 131 18.54 8.78 -16.27
N MET A 132 18.70 7.99 -15.21
CA MET A 132 17.79 7.97 -14.06
C MET A 132 18.30 8.88 -12.95
N ARG A 133 17.36 9.28 -12.09
CA ARG A 133 17.71 9.92 -10.81
C ARG A 133 18.51 8.93 -9.95
N PRO A 134 19.44 9.40 -9.10
CA PRO A 134 20.27 8.53 -8.27
C PRO A 134 19.48 7.51 -7.43
N GLU A 135 18.33 7.91 -6.89
CA GLU A 135 17.49 7.08 -6.02
C GLU A 135 16.88 5.90 -6.81
N LEU A 136 16.35 6.19 -8.00
CA LEU A 136 15.79 5.16 -8.90
C LEU A 136 16.88 4.30 -9.53
N ALA A 137 18.05 4.89 -9.81
CA ALA A 137 19.21 4.15 -10.27
C ALA A 137 19.68 3.11 -9.24
N GLN A 138 19.73 3.51 -7.96
CA GLN A 138 20.03 2.60 -6.85
C GLN A 138 18.97 1.51 -6.71
N LEU A 139 17.69 1.86 -6.82
CA LEU A 139 16.58 0.90 -6.83
C LEU A 139 16.74 -0.16 -7.93
N VAL A 140 16.90 0.26 -9.18
CA VAL A 140 17.04 -0.65 -10.33
C VAL A 140 18.30 -1.52 -10.19
N THR A 141 19.39 -0.96 -9.69
CA THR A 141 20.63 -1.70 -9.42
C THR A 141 20.39 -2.79 -8.37
N LYS A 142 19.77 -2.45 -7.22
CA LYS A 142 19.40 -3.43 -6.18
C LYS A 142 18.50 -4.54 -6.74
N ILE A 143 17.51 -4.20 -7.57
CA ILE A 143 16.60 -5.18 -8.17
C ILE A 143 17.37 -6.14 -9.08
N LYS A 144 18.26 -5.62 -9.93
CA LYS A 144 19.06 -6.45 -10.86
C LYS A 144 20.09 -7.30 -10.14
N GLU A 145 20.82 -6.74 -9.18
CA GLU A 145 21.86 -7.44 -8.43
C GLU A 145 21.29 -8.58 -7.58
N LYS A 146 20.17 -8.33 -6.90
CA LYS A 146 19.53 -9.35 -6.05
C LYS A 146 18.49 -10.18 -6.78
N ASN A 147 18.19 -9.90 -8.06
CA ASN A 147 17.11 -10.53 -8.82
C ASN A 147 15.76 -10.43 -8.09
N LEU A 148 15.42 -9.23 -7.59
CA LEU A 148 14.20 -9.00 -6.82
C LEU A 148 12.96 -9.09 -7.71
N LYS A 149 11.89 -9.69 -7.18
CA LYS A 149 10.56 -9.63 -7.79
C LYS A 149 9.92 -8.29 -7.48
N ILE A 150 9.34 -7.65 -8.50
CA ILE A 150 8.61 -6.39 -8.33
C ILE A 150 7.14 -6.69 -8.07
N LYS A 151 6.60 -6.14 -7.00
CA LYS A 151 5.16 -6.06 -6.74
C LYS A 151 4.73 -4.59 -6.85
N CYS A 152 3.75 -4.31 -7.69
CA CYS A 152 3.23 -2.94 -7.83
C CYS A 152 2.09 -2.74 -6.84
N CYS A 153 2.08 -1.61 -6.12
CA CYS A 153 1.05 -1.23 -5.17
C CYS A 153 0.48 0.12 -5.58
N TYR A 154 -0.83 0.19 -5.80
CA TYR A 154 -1.52 1.44 -6.12
C TYR A 154 -2.38 1.86 -4.94
N VAL A 155 -2.08 2.99 -4.34
CA VAL A 155 -2.68 3.45 -3.09
C VAL A 155 -3.58 4.66 -3.37
N THR A 156 -4.82 4.62 -2.90
CA THR A 156 -5.73 5.77 -3.02
C THR A 156 -6.77 5.84 -1.92
N ASP A 157 -7.19 7.05 -1.58
CA ASP A 157 -8.26 7.35 -0.62
C ASP A 157 -9.68 7.16 -1.20
N GLN A 158 -9.78 6.75 -2.47
CA GLN A 158 -11.04 6.53 -3.17
C GLN A 158 -11.26 5.05 -3.46
N LYS A 159 -12.51 4.60 -3.52
CA LYS A 159 -12.85 3.23 -3.90
C LYS A 159 -12.46 2.95 -5.35
N VAL A 160 -11.79 1.82 -5.60
CA VAL A 160 -11.38 1.41 -6.95
C VAL A 160 -11.97 0.05 -7.29
N ASP A 161 -12.83 0.01 -8.32
CA ASP A 161 -13.36 -1.25 -8.86
C ASP A 161 -12.47 -1.78 -9.99
N TYR A 162 -11.23 -2.14 -9.63
CA TYR A 162 -10.24 -2.74 -10.54
C TYR A 162 -9.56 -3.92 -9.85
N GLN A 163 -9.35 -5.00 -10.59
CA GLN A 163 -8.64 -6.18 -10.11
C GLN A 163 -7.63 -6.63 -11.15
N ASP A 164 -6.40 -6.86 -10.72
CA ASP A 164 -5.31 -7.36 -11.56
C ASP A 164 -4.29 -8.07 -10.66
N ASP A 165 -3.84 -9.26 -11.06
CA ASP A 165 -2.96 -10.11 -10.24
C ASP A 165 -1.55 -9.52 -10.04
N LEU A 166 -1.14 -8.56 -10.87
CA LEU A 166 0.20 -7.99 -10.86
C LEU A 166 0.28 -6.66 -10.11
N ILE A 167 -0.86 -6.05 -9.80
CA ILE A 167 -0.94 -4.77 -9.10
C ILE A 167 -1.91 -4.86 -7.93
N GLU A 168 -1.37 -4.66 -6.75
CA GLU A 168 -2.12 -4.65 -5.50
C GLU A 168 -2.69 -3.25 -5.29
N ILE A 169 -4.00 -3.10 -5.52
CA ILE A 169 -4.68 -1.86 -5.18
C ILE A 169 -4.99 -1.84 -3.70
N ILE A 170 -4.62 -0.75 -3.03
CA ILE A 170 -4.92 -0.41 -1.64
C ILE A 170 -5.84 0.80 -1.69
N ASP A 171 -7.14 0.54 -1.83
CA ASP A 171 -8.16 1.56 -1.82
C ASP A 171 -8.70 1.78 -0.40
N ILE A 172 -9.58 2.75 -0.24
CA ILE A 172 -10.15 3.06 1.07
C ILE A 172 -10.93 1.89 1.70
N GLU A 173 -11.47 0.96 0.91
CA GLU A 173 -12.16 -0.22 1.46
C GLU A 173 -11.19 -1.26 2.00
N LYS A 174 -9.97 -1.37 1.44
CA LYS A 174 -8.91 -2.22 1.99
C LYS A 174 -8.17 -1.62 3.18
N ILE A 175 -8.18 -0.29 3.30
CA ILE A 175 -7.52 0.40 4.42
C ILE A 175 -8.38 0.34 5.69
N VAL A 176 -9.72 0.30 5.57
CA VAL A 176 -10.69 0.44 6.69
C VAL A 176 -11.35 -0.85 7.15
#